data_AF-A0A1T4WFX3-F1
#
_entry.id   AF-A0A1T4WFX3-F1
#
_cell.length_a   1.000
_cell.length_b   1.000
_cell.length_c   1.000
_cell.angle_alpha   90.00
_cell.angle_beta   90.00
_cell.angle_gamma   90.00
#
_symmetry.space_group_name_H-M   'P 1'
#
loop_
_entity.id
_entity.type
_entity.pdbx_description
1 polymer ?
#
loop_
_entity_poly.entity_id
_entity_poly.type
_entity_poly.pdbx_seq_one_letter_code
_entity_poly.pdbx_strand_id
1 'polypeptide(L)'
;MDALAYENKMALQRKIKASFDNRRLSELIDLWHKLHGKALKDGLRRYKLLFRMAERVNNPIATQFTSEVFAHYRQERANEVSVGTLNREHAYMRAVFNELRRLGSINYENPLTHIRQFKEKEHDLRFLSGSEIQQLLANSKKS
;
A
#
# COMPACT_ATOMS: atom_id res chain seq x y z
N MET A 1 -4.04 2.58 48.85
CA MET A 1 -3.24 2.35 47.62
C MET A 1 -1.82 2.74 47.96
N ASP A 2 -0.90 1.78 48.03
CA ASP A 2 0.51 2.04 48.35
C ASP A 2 1.23 2.69 47.15
N ALA A 3 2.28 3.47 47.42
CA ALA A 3 3.09 4.21 46.45
C ALA A 3 3.59 3.31 45.31
N LEU A 4 3.99 2.07 45.64
CA LEU A 4 4.42 1.06 44.66
C LEU A 4 3.30 0.68 43.68
N ALA A 5 2.04 0.59 44.14
CA ALA A 5 0.90 0.28 43.27
C ALA A 5 0.54 1.45 42.34
N TYR A 6 0.71 2.69 42.81
CA TYR A 6 0.52 3.88 41.99
C TYR A 6 1.61 4.01 40.93
N GLU A 7 2.87 3.79 41.30
CA GLU A 7 4.01 3.82 40.38
C GLU A 7 3.89 2.75 39.28
N ASN A 8 3.53 1.51 39.65
CA ASN A 8 3.28 0.44 38.69
C ASN A 8 2.15 0.77 37.73
N LYS A 9 1.05 1.38 38.20
CA LYS A 9 -0.06 1.82 37.36
C LYS A 9 0.36 2.94 36.40
N MET A 10 1.16 3.89 36.86
CA MET A 10 1.70 4.98 36.04
C MET A 10 2.69 4.48 34.98
N ALA A 11 3.58 3.53 35.34
CA ALA A 11 4.51 2.89 34.42
C ALA A 11 3.77 2.07 33.34
N LEU A 12 2.74 1.32 33.74
CA LEU A 12 1.88 0.58 32.82
C LEU A 12 1.14 1.53 31.87
N GLN A 13 0.56 2.62 32.37
CA GLN A 13 -0.09 3.63 31.53
C GLN A 13 0.88 4.32 30.57
N ARG A 14 2.12 4.63 31.01
CA ARG A 14 3.18 5.16 30.14
C ARG A 14 3.57 4.15 29.06
N LYS A 15 3.69 2.86 29.41
CA LYS A 15 3.98 1.78 28.47
C LYS A 15 2.85 1.57 27.46
N ILE A 16 1.60 1.62 27.91
CA ILE A 16 0.40 1.54 27.05
C ILE A 16 0.34 2.74 26.10
N LYS A 17 0.55 3.96 26.61
CA LYS A 17 0.56 5.18 25.79
C LYS A 17 1.70 5.19 24.76
N ALA A 18 2.87 4.63 25.12
CA ALA A 18 3.98 4.40 24.20
C ALA A 18 3.74 3.24 23.21
N SER A 19 2.79 2.35 23.51
CA SER A 19 2.48 1.17 22.70
C SER A 19 1.51 1.45 21.54
N PHE A 20 0.77 2.55 21.57
CA PHE A 20 -0.16 2.90 20.50
C PHE A 20 0.56 3.72 19.42
N ASP A 21 0.79 3.08 18.28
CA ASP A 21 1.23 3.76 17.07
C ASP A 21 0.11 4.66 16.54
N ASN A 22 0.28 5.97 16.73
CA ASN A 22 -0.66 7.01 16.30
C ASN A 22 -0.28 7.63 14.94
N ARG A 23 0.75 7.10 14.27
CA ARG A 23 1.15 7.58 12.95
C ARG A 23 0.04 7.35 11.93
N ARG A 24 -0.15 8.32 11.05
CA ARG A 24 -1.04 8.23 9.90
C ARG A 24 -0.47 7.30 8.83
N LEU A 25 -1.34 6.79 7.97
CA LEU A 25 -0.96 5.90 6.89
C LEU A 25 0.14 6.50 5.99
N SER A 26 0.03 7.81 5.67
CA SER A 26 1.06 8.53 4.90
C SER A 26 2.42 8.53 5.59
N GLU A 27 2.47 8.65 6.92
CA GLU A 27 3.74 8.66 7.67
C GLU A 27 4.44 7.30 7.64
N LEU A 28 3.68 6.20 7.60
CA LEU A 28 4.25 4.87 7.40
C LEU A 28 4.71 4.66 5.96
N ILE A 29 3.98 5.20 4.98
CA ILE A 29 4.42 5.17 3.57
C ILE A 29 5.74 5.93 3.40
N ASP A 30 5.87 7.11 4.02
CA ASP A 30 7.11 7.88 4.06
C ASP A 30 8.24 7.10 4.71
N LEU A 31 7.98 6.50 5.87
CA LEU A 31 8.97 5.69 6.59
C LEU A 31 9.41 4.49 5.75
N TRP A 32 8.46 3.77 5.16
CA TRP A 32 8.74 2.65 4.26
C TRP A 32 9.58 3.10 3.07
N HIS A 33 9.29 4.27 2.47
CA HIS A 33 10.08 4.76 1.35
C HIS A 33 11.51 5.11 1.77
N LYS A 34 11.69 5.76 2.93
CA LYS A 34 13.00 6.11 3.48
C LYS A 34 13.87 4.89 3.79
N LEU A 35 13.26 3.84 4.35
CA LEU A 35 13.95 2.62 4.78
C LEU A 35 14.14 1.60 3.66
N HIS A 36 13.19 1.49 2.73
CA HIS A 36 13.15 0.43 1.74
C HIS A 36 12.81 0.94 0.34
N GLY A 37 11.69 1.67 0.20
CA GLY A 37 11.12 1.98 -1.10
C GLY A 37 12.05 2.74 -2.04
N LYS A 38 12.96 3.58 -1.54
CA LYS A 38 13.94 4.31 -2.36
C LYS A 38 14.95 3.42 -3.09
N ALA A 39 15.18 2.19 -2.61
CA ALA A 39 16.11 1.24 -3.22
C ALA A 39 15.47 0.43 -4.37
N LEU A 40 14.16 0.55 -4.59
CA LEU A 40 13.44 -0.16 -5.64
C LEU A 40 13.53 0.57 -6.98
N LYS A 41 13.61 -0.18 -8.08
CA LYS A 41 13.64 0.36 -9.46
C LYS A 41 12.51 1.35 -9.76
N ASP A 42 11.29 1.07 -9.29
CA ASP A 42 10.11 1.94 -9.44
C ASP A 42 9.66 2.57 -8.12
N GLY A 43 10.59 2.72 -7.17
CA GLY A 43 10.34 3.16 -5.79
C GLY A 43 9.57 4.47 -5.68
N LEU A 44 10.01 5.51 -6.40
CA LEU A 44 9.36 6.82 -6.37
C LEU A 44 7.93 6.77 -6.94
N ARG A 45 7.71 5.97 -8.00
CA ARG A 45 6.38 5.78 -8.58
C ARG A 45 5.45 5.08 -7.60
N ARG A 46 5.93 4.02 -6.93
CA ARG A 46 5.17 3.30 -5.90
C ARG A 46 4.83 4.20 -4.71
N TYR A 47 5.81 4.97 -4.23
CA TYR A 47 5.60 5.95 -3.16
C TYR A 47 4.47 6.93 -3.49
N LYS A 48 4.52 7.56 -4.68
CA LYS A 48 3.46 8.48 -5.12
C LYS A 48 2.09 7.81 -5.25
N LEU A 49 2.05 6.54 -5.68
CA LEU A 49 0.79 5.78 -5.75
C LEU A 49 0.24 5.51 -4.35
N LEU A 50 1.07 5.00 -3.45
CA LEU A 50 0.71 4.71 -2.06
C LEU A 50 0.20 5.96 -1.34
N PHE A 51 0.84 7.11 -1.54
CA PHE A 51 0.42 8.37 -0.95
C PHE A 51 -0.99 8.77 -1.41
N ARG A 52 -1.29 8.65 -2.72
CA ARG A 52 -2.65 8.88 -3.26
C ARG A 52 -3.66 7.89 -2.70
N MET A 53 -3.26 6.64 -2.44
CA MET A 53 -4.13 5.66 -1.77
C MET A 53 -4.49 6.15 -0.37
N ALA A 54 -3.49 6.63 0.39
CA ALA A 54 -3.72 7.17 1.72
C ALA A 54 -4.65 8.38 1.70
N GLU A 55 -4.47 9.31 0.76
CA GLU A 55 -5.37 10.46 0.57
C GLU A 55 -6.82 10.00 0.31
N ARG A 56 -7.02 9.02 -0.58
CA ARG A 56 -8.36 8.49 -0.92
C ARG A 56 -9.09 7.85 0.26
N VAL A 57 -8.36 7.24 1.19
CA VAL A 57 -8.95 6.66 2.42
C VAL A 57 -8.98 7.65 3.59
N ASN A 58 -8.83 8.96 3.32
CA ASN A 58 -8.80 10.04 4.32
C ASN A 58 -7.64 9.95 5.33
N ASN A 59 -6.52 9.35 4.91
CA ASN A 59 -5.26 9.24 5.63
C ASN A 59 -5.43 8.88 7.12
N PRO A 60 -6.03 7.71 7.43
CA PRO A 60 -6.37 7.33 8.79
C PRO A 60 -5.11 7.08 9.61
N ILE A 61 -5.27 7.00 10.94
CA ILE A 61 -4.23 6.38 11.78
C ILE A 61 -4.05 4.95 11.28
N ALA A 62 -2.82 4.49 11.13
CA ALA A 62 -2.59 3.20 10.47
C ALA A 62 -3.10 1.98 11.24
N THR A 63 -3.19 2.08 12.56
CA THR A 63 -3.87 1.07 13.38
C THR A 63 -5.39 1.04 13.17
N GLN A 64 -5.96 2.09 12.56
CA GLN A 64 -7.36 2.17 12.13
C GLN A 64 -7.54 1.83 10.64
N PHE A 65 -6.45 1.60 9.90
CA PHE A 65 -6.53 1.13 8.53
C PHE A 65 -6.84 -0.37 8.53
N THR A 66 -8.10 -0.74 8.30
CA THR A 66 -8.56 -2.13 8.37
C THR A 66 -8.74 -2.75 6.98
N SER A 67 -8.97 -4.06 6.94
CA SER A 67 -9.34 -4.76 5.71
C SER A 67 -10.65 -4.23 5.09
N GLU A 68 -11.57 -3.75 5.92
CA GLU A 68 -12.84 -3.16 5.49
C GLU A 68 -12.62 -1.81 4.80
N VAL A 69 -11.81 -0.92 5.39
CA VAL A 69 -11.41 0.35 4.75
C VAL A 69 -10.79 0.07 3.37
N PHE A 70 -9.92 -0.93 3.27
CA PHE A 70 -9.33 -1.30 1.99
C PHE A 70 -10.32 -1.98 1.02
N ALA A 71 -11.32 -2.69 1.52
CA ALA A 71 -12.37 -3.26 0.68
C ALA A 71 -13.22 -2.17 0.03
N HIS A 72 -13.62 -1.14 0.79
CA HIS A 72 -14.32 0.04 0.26
C HIS A 72 -13.47 0.78 -0.77
N TYR A 73 -12.19 1.01 -0.47
CA TYR A 73 -11.26 1.59 -1.44
C TYR A 73 -11.25 0.83 -2.77
N ARG A 74 -11.15 -0.52 -2.72
CA ARG A 74 -11.15 -1.33 -3.95
C ARG A 74 -12.48 -1.30 -4.69
N GLN A 75 -13.60 -1.24 -3.98
CA GLN A 75 -14.94 -1.14 -4.58
C GLN A 75 -15.07 0.15 -5.39
N GLU A 76 -14.67 1.29 -4.83
CA GLU A 76 -14.70 2.57 -5.53
C GLU A 76 -13.77 2.57 -6.76
N ARG A 77 -12.54 2.09 -6.56
CA ARG A 77 -11.50 2.08 -7.58
C ARG A 77 -11.76 1.11 -8.73
N ALA A 78 -12.58 0.08 -8.52
CA ALA A 78 -12.93 -0.88 -9.57
C ALA A 78 -13.63 -0.23 -10.77
N ASN A 79 -14.27 0.93 -10.59
CA ASN A 79 -14.91 1.68 -11.66
C ASN A 79 -13.93 2.59 -12.43
N GLU A 80 -12.73 2.80 -11.91
CA GLU A 80 -11.76 3.77 -12.43
C GLU A 80 -10.54 3.11 -13.08
N VAL A 81 -10.22 1.87 -12.70
CA VAL A 81 -9.01 1.18 -13.18
C VAL A 81 -9.21 -0.31 -13.40
N SER A 82 -8.29 -0.90 -14.18
CA SER A 82 -8.28 -2.34 -14.42
C SER A 82 -8.04 -3.15 -13.14
N VAL A 83 -8.52 -4.39 -13.15
CA VAL A 83 -8.31 -5.38 -12.08
C VAL A 83 -6.83 -5.56 -11.73
N GLY A 84 -5.96 -5.65 -12.74
CA GLY A 84 -4.52 -5.75 -12.51
C GLY A 84 -3.92 -4.51 -11.84
N THR A 85 -4.53 -3.34 -12.01
CA THR A 85 -4.11 -2.13 -11.28
C THR A 85 -4.51 -2.19 -9.81
N LEU A 86 -5.74 -2.62 -9.49
CA LEU A 86 -6.17 -2.85 -8.11
C LEU A 86 -5.30 -3.89 -7.40
N ASN A 87 -4.95 -4.97 -8.09
CA ASN A 87 -4.09 -6.02 -7.53
C ASN A 87 -2.68 -5.50 -7.23
N ARG A 88 -2.13 -4.61 -8.09
CA ARG A 88 -0.86 -3.94 -7.83
C ARG A 88 -0.92 -2.97 -6.66
N GLU A 89 -1.95 -2.13 -6.59
CA GLU A 89 -2.20 -1.22 -5.46
C GLU A 89 -2.28 -2.00 -4.14
N HIS A 90 -3.02 -3.11 -4.13
CA HIS A 90 -3.08 -4.03 -3.00
C HIS A 90 -1.70 -4.61 -2.64
N ALA A 91 -0.97 -5.16 -3.60
CA ALA A 91 0.35 -5.74 -3.36
C ALA A 91 1.33 -4.71 -2.75
N TYR A 92 1.29 -3.46 -3.21
CA TYR A 92 2.16 -2.42 -2.67
C TYR A 92 1.78 -2.03 -1.24
N MET A 93 0.49 -1.82 -0.94
CA MET A 93 0.09 -1.48 0.42
C MET A 93 0.40 -2.61 1.39
N ARG A 94 0.17 -3.86 0.97
CA ARG A 94 0.55 -5.04 1.75
C ARG A 94 2.07 -5.09 2.00
N ALA A 95 2.88 -4.73 1.01
CA ALA A 95 4.34 -4.68 1.15
C ALA A 95 4.81 -3.61 2.16
N VAL A 96 4.15 -2.45 2.23
CA VAL A 96 4.46 -1.40 3.23
C VAL A 96 4.38 -1.96 4.65
N PHE A 97 3.23 -2.52 5.03
CA PHE A 97 3.04 -3.06 6.38
C PHE A 97 3.95 -4.25 6.67
N ASN A 98 4.12 -5.17 5.71
CA ASN A 98 4.99 -6.33 5.90
C ASN A 98 6.44 -5.93 6.14
N GLU A 99 6.95 -4.98 5.36
CA GLU A 99 8.33 -4.54 5.46
C GLU A 99 8.59 -3.77 6.77
N LEU A 100 7.69 -2.85 7.14
CA LEU A 100 7.83 -2.12 8.40
C LEU A 100 7.73 -3.04 9.61
N ARG A 101 6.89 -4.07 9.57
CA ARG A 101 6.82 -5.10 10.61
C ARG A 101 8.11 -5.91 10.66
N ARG A 102 8.64 -6.32 9.50
CA ARG A 102 9.92 -7.05 9.38
C ARG A 102 11.10 -6.28 9.95
N LEU A 103 11.10 -4.96 9.80
CA LEU A 103 12.11 -4.05 10.36
C LEU A 103 11.86 -3.67 11.83
N GLY A 104 10.80 -4.19 12.47
CA GLY A 104 10.44 -3.85 13.85
C GLY A 104 9.94 -2.41 14.03
N SER A 105 9.62 -1.70 12.94
CA SER A 105 9.13 -0.31 12.98
C SER A 105 7.66 -0.20 13.38
N ILE A 106 6.90 -1.29 13.27
CA ILE A 106 5.54 -1.45 13.79
C ILE A 106 5.44 -2.78 14.52
N ASN A 107 4.51 -2.87 15.48
CA ASN A 107 4.30 -4.04 16.33
C ASN A 107 2.93 -4.72 16.13
N TYR A 108 2.18 -4.32 15.10
CA TYR A 108 0.87 -4.87 14.77
C TYR A 108 0.89 -5.61 13.44
N GLU A 109 -0.11 -6.47 13.26
CA GLU A 109 -0.25 -7.29 12.05
C GLU A 109 -0.66 -6.47 10.84
N ASN A 110 -0.32 -6.98 9.65
CA ASN A 110 -0.73 -6.35 8.40
C ASN A 110 -2.24 -6.55 8.19
N PRO A 111 -3.04 -5.47 8.09
CA PRO A 111 -4.50 -5.55 7.96
C PRO A 111 -4.94 -6.18 6.62
N LEU A 112 -4.05 -6.26 5.64
CA LEU A 112 -4.34 -6.79 4.30
C LEU A 112 -3.90 -8.26 4.12
N THR A 113 -3.51 -8.95 5.20
CA THR A 113 -2.95 -10.30 5.14
C THR A 113 -3.91 -11.33 4.52
N HIS A 114 -5.22 -11.21 4.79
CA HIS A 114 -6.22 -12.19 4.38
C HIS A 114 -7.09 -11.74 3.20
N ILE A 115 -6.81 -10.55 2.65
CA ILE A 115 -7.57 -10.05 1.51
C ILE A 115 -7.13 -10.81 0.26
N ARG A 116 -8.12 -11.33 -0.49
CA ARG A 116 -7.87 -11.99 -1.77
C ARG A 116 -7.72 -10.96 -2.88
N GLN A 117 -6.73 -11.17 -3.74
CA GLN A 117 -6.64 -10.47 -5.03
C GLN A 117 -7.78 -10.91 -5.95
N PHE A 118 -8.18 -10.02 -6.84
CA PHE A 118 -9.17 -10.33 -7.86
C PHE A 118 -8.55 -11.20 -8.95
N LYS A 119 -9.33 -12.12 -9.54
CA LYS A 119 -8.86 -12.91 -10.67
C LYS A 119 -8.73 -12.00 -11.90
N GLU A 120 -7.53 -11.91 -12.46
CA GLU A 120 -7.32 -11.20 -13.72
C GLU A 120 -7.77 -12.08 -14.89
N LYS A 121 -8.42 -11.46 -15.88
CA LYS A 121 -8.63 -12.12 -17.17
C LYS A 121 -7.28 -12.11 -17.89
N GLU A 122 -6.84 -13.27 -18.36
CA GLU A 122 -5.72 -13.32 -19.29
C GLU A 122 -6.14 -12.58 -20.55
N HIS A 123 -5.33 -11.62 -20.97
CA HIS A 123 -5.49 -10.97 -22.26
C HIS A 123 -4.63 -11.73 -23.25
N ASP A 124 -5.21 -12.18 -24.35
CA ASP A 124 -4.45 -12.77 -25.43
C ASP A 124 -3.42 -11.74 -25.92
N LEU A 125 -2.14 -12.11 -25.86
CA LEU A 125 -1.08 -11.31 -26.41
C LEU A 125 -1.30 -11.24 -27.93
N ARG A 126 -1.68 -10.05 -28.43
CA ARG A 126 -1.75 -9.80 -29.86
C ARG A 126 -0.37 -9.38 -30.38
N PHE A 127 0.12 -10.12 -31.36
CA PHE A 127 1.28 -9.73 -32.13
C PHE A 127 0.83 -8.97 -33.38
N LEU A 128 1.66 -8.03 -33.83
CA LEU A 128 1.45 -7.40 -35.14
C LEU A 128 1.77 -8.43 -36.22
N SER A 129 0.84 -8.60 -37.16
CA SER A 129 1.10 -9.33 -38.39
C SER A 129 2.10 -8.58 -39.28
N GLY A 130 2.72 -9.27 -40.24
CA GLY A 130 3.72 -8.66 -41.13
C GLY A 130 3.19 -7.44 -41.89
N SER A 131 1.91 -7.47 -42.30
CA SER A 131 1.26 -6.34 -42.98
C SER A 131 1.04 -5.14 -42.06
N GLU A 132 0.65 -5.37 -40.80
CA GLU A 132 0.50 -4.30 -39.80
C GLU A 132 1.85 -3.66 -39.45
N ILE A 133 2.93 -4.45 -39.40
CA ILE A 133 4.29 -3.93 -39.22
C ILE A 133 4.66 -3.00 -40.37
N GLN A 134 4.39 -3.42 -41.62
CA GLN A 134 4.68 -2.59 -42.79
C GLN A 134 3.87 -1.29 -42.79
N GLN A 135 2.58 -1.34 -42.42
CA GLN A 135 1.73 -0.15 -42.29
C GLN A 135 2.24 0.80 -41.20
N LEU A 136 2.63 0.28 -40.03
CA LEU A 136 3.20 1.07 -38.95
C LEU A 136 4.47 1.80 -39.39
N LEU A 137 5.39 1.09 -40.06
CA LEU A 137 6.64 1.66 -40.55
C LEU A 137 6.43 2.72 -41.64
N ALA A 138 5.46 2.51 -42.53
CA ALA A 138 5.14 3.47 -43.59
C ALA A 138 4.57 4.79 -43.03
N ASN A 139 3.73 4.72 -41.99
CA ASN A 139 3.16 5.89 -41.34
C ASN A 139 4.20 6.67 -40.52
N SER A 140 5.19 5.97 -39.96
CA SER A 140 6.27 6.57 -39.16
C SER A 140 7.21 7.48 -39.97
N LYS A 141 7.27 7.31 -41.30
CA LYS A 141 8.14 8.09 -42.20
C LYS A 141 7.47 9.34 -42.78
N LYS A 142 6.19 9.57 -42.46
CA LYS A 142 5.38 10.69 -42.96
C LYS A 142 5.19 11.82 -41.94
N SER A 143 5.73 11.67 -40.73
CA SER A 143 5.85 12.72 -39.70
C SER A 143 7.29 13.17 -39.57
#